data_AF-A0A6F8UMX8-F1
#
_entry.id   AF-A0A6F8UMX8-F1
#
_cell.length_a   1.000
_cell.length_b   1.000
_cell.length_c   1.000
_cell.angle_alpha   90.00
_cell.angle_beta   90.00
_cell.angle_gamma   90.00
#
_symmetry.space_group_name_H-M   'P 1'
#
loop_
_entity.id
_entity.type
_entity.pdbx_description
1 polymer ?
#
loop_
_entity_poly.entity_id
_entity_poly.type
_entity_poly.pdbx_seq_one_letter_code
_entity_poly.pdbx_strand_id
1 'polypeptide(L)'
;MLCIAQVPTSWAIQRTHLAHGFTRPNPFDLLLHQVHAWTGWLITGLALVLIALRYIHGRPSLEGLSPLERWTATGVHVALYGLLLLLPFTGTVAMYLSFRAAPLHRLLSWTLLVLALVHVAGALWHHFHRRDDILRRMLKSHSHNHERAI
;
A
#
# COMPACT_ATOMS: atom_id res chain seq x y z
N MET A 1 3.92 8.91 2.54
CA MET A 1 3.22 9.55 3.67
C MET A 1 1.82 8.98 3.91
N LEU A 2 0.96 8.86 2.89
CA LEU A 2 -0.41 8.33 3.04
C LEU A 2 -0.48 6.95 3.73
N CYS A 3 0.33 5.98 3.30
CA CYS A 3 0.34 4.64 3.91
C CYS A 3 0.81 4.62 5.37
N ILE A 4 1.65 5.57 5.78
CA ILE A 4 2.10 5.68 7.17
C ILE A 4 0.96 6.21 8.04
N ALA A 5 0.21 7.20 7.55
CA ALA A 5 -0.93 7.77 8.26
C ALA A 5 -2.09 6.76 8.47
N GLN A 6 -2.16 5.72 7.63
CA GLN A 6 -3.16 4.65 7.75
C GLN A 6 -3.03 3.82 9.04
N VAL A 7 -1.80 3.65 9.54
CA VAL A 7 -1.54 2.87 10.76
C VAL A 7 -2.16 3.54 12.00
N PRO A 8 -1.77 4.77 12.41
CA PRO A 8 -2.32 5.42 13.60
C PRO A 8 -3.84 5.68 13.49
N THR A 9 -4.33 5.95 12.28
CA THR A 9 -5.77 6.16 12.05
C THR A 9 -6.58 4.87 12.22
N SER A 10 -6.04 3.69 11.87
CA SER A 10 -6.73 2.40 12.09
C SER A 10 -6.90 2.06 13.58
N TRP A 11 -5.94 2.45 14.43
CA TRP A 11 -6.09 2.32 15.88
C TRP A 11 -7.21 3.20 16.44
N ALA A 12 -7.46 4.36 15.83
CA ALA A 12 -8.59 5.22 16.21
C ALA A 12 -9.94 4.58 15.88
N ILE A 13 -10.05 3.88 14.75
CA ILE A 13 -11.24 3.11 14.38
C ILE A 13 -11.57 2.05 15.45
N GLN A 14 -10.53 1.39 15.98
CA GLN A 14 -10.75 0.41 17.04
C GLN A 14 -11.32 1.07 18.31
N ARG A 15 -10.83 2.25 18.70
CA ARG A 15 -11.39 3.01 19.84
C ARG A 15 -12.83 3.44 19.61
N THR A 16 -13.17 3.92 18.41
CA THR A 16 -14.55 4.34 18.11
C THR A 16 -15.55 3.18 18.17
N HIS A 17 -15.17 1.98 17.74
CA HIS A 17 -16.06 0.82 17.77
C HIS A 17 -16.12 0.13 19.14
N LEU A 18 -15.04 0.17 19.93
CA LEU A 18 -15.06 -0.30 21.33
C LEU A 18 -15.92 0.60 22.23
N ALA A 19 -16.16 1.86 21.82
CA ALA A 19 -17.03 2.78 22.55
C ALA A 19 -18.54 2.46 22.41
N HIS A 20 -18.94 1.57 21.48
CA HIS A 20 -20.33 1.17 21.31
C HIS A 20 -20.83 0.38 22.53
N GLY A 21 -21.49 1.07 23.47
CA GLY A 21 -22.16 0.48 24.62
C GLY A 21 -22.05 1.30 25.91
N PHE A 22 -21.00 2.10 26.08
CA PHE A 22 -20.71 2.76 27.37
C PHE A 22 -20.48 4.27 27.28
N THR A 23 -19.92 4.81 26.19
CA THR A 23 -19.54 6.24 26.09
C THR A 23 -19.57 6.77 24.65
N ARG A 24 -19.83 8.07 24.45
CA ARG A 24 -19.71 8.70 23.13
C ARG A 24 -18.24 8.76 22.69
N PRO A 25 -17.90 8.41 21.43
CA PRO A 25 -16.52 8.48 20.94
C PRO A 25 -16.00 9.92 20.87
N ASN A 26 -14.70 10.10 21.08
CA ASN A 26 -14.03 11.39 21.00
C ASN A 26 -14.14 11.98 19.57
N PRO A 27 -14.47 13.28 19.40
CA PRO A 27 -14.51 13.93 18.09
C PRO A 27 -13.22 13.75 17.27
N PHE A 28 -12.06 13.71 17.92
CA PHE A 28 -10.79 13.47 17.25
C PHE A 28 -10.68 12.05 16.69
N ASP A 29 -11.19 11.04 17.40
CA ASP A 29 -11.21 9.67 16.90
C ASP A 29 -12.17 9.51 15.71
N LEU A 30 -13.28 10.27 15.69
CA LEU A 30 -14.18 10.36 14.53
C LEU A 30 -13.49 11.00 13.32
N LEU A 31 -12.72 12.08 13.52
CA LEU A 31 -11.91 12.67 12.46
C LEU A 31 -10.89 11.67 11.91
N LEU A 32 -10.16 10.98 12.79
CA LEU A 32 -9.19 9.96 12.38
C LEU A 32 -9.84 8.80 11.63
N HIS A 33 -11.06 8.40 12.01
CA HIS A 33 -11.85 7.42 11.28
C HIS A 33 -12.16 7.91 9.85
N GLN A 34 -12.60 9.16 9.69
CA GLN A 34 -12.85 9.75 8.36
C GLN A 34 -11.57 9.84 7.53
N VAL A 35 -10.46 10.27 8.13
CA VAL A 35 -9.15 10.32 7.46
C VAL A 35 -8.75 8.93 6.98
N HIS A 36 -8.92 7.89 7.80
CA HIS A 36 -8.62 6.51 7.41
C HIS A 36 -9.40 6.09 6.16
N ALA A 37 -10.72 6.29 6.18
CA ALA A 37 -11.60 5.89 5.09
C ALA A 37 -11.26 6.63 3.78
N TRP A 38 -11.19 7.96 3.82
CA TRP A 38 -10.95 8.77 2.61
C TRP A 38 -9.55 8.61 2.06
N THR A 39 -8.53 8.56 2.92
CA THR A 39 -7.16 8.36 2.45
C THR A 39 -6.92 6.92 1.98
N GLY A 40 -7.67 5.93 2.47
CA GLY A 40 -7.68 4.56 1.94
C GLY A 40 -8.17 4.52 0.49
N TRP A 41 -9.32 5.13 0.22
CA TRP A 41 -9.83 5.26 -1.16
C TRP A 41 -8.89 6.05 -2.07
N LEU A 42 -8.27 7.11 -1.57
CA LEU A 42 -7.26 7.88 -2.32
C LEU A 42 -6.06 7.00 -2.69
N ILE A 43 -5.53 6.21 -1.75
CA ILE A 43 -4.42 5.29 -2.01
C ILE A 43 -4.80 4.29 -3.12
N THR A 44 -6.01 3.74 -3.09
CA THR A 44 -6.50 2.82 -4.11
C THR A 44 -6.62 3.49 -5.48
N GLY A 45 -7.15 4.72 -5.54
CA GLY A 45 -7.19 5.50 -6.78
C GLY A 45 -5.79 5.73 -7.35
N LEU A 46 -4.83 6.12 -6.51
CA LEU A 46 -3.43 6.26 -6.91
C LEU A 46 -2.81 4.93 -7.34
N ALA A 47 -3.12 3.83 -6.66
CA ALA A 47 -2.65 2.50 -7.05
C ALA A 47 -3.17 2.09 -8.43
N LEU A 48 -4.45 2.37 -8.74
CA LEU A 48 -5.02 2.15 -10.08
C LEU A 48 -4.31 2.98 -11.14
N VAL A 49 -4.06 4.27 -10.87
CA VAL A 49 -3.29 5.13 -11.77
C VAL A 49 -1.89 4.55 -11.99
N LEU A 50 -1.18 4.13 -10.94
CA LEU A 50 0.15 3.53 -11.06
C LEU A 50 0.13 2.23 -11.86
N ILE A 51 -0.88 1.38 -11.68
CA ILE A 51 -1.06 0.14 -12.46
C ILE A 51 -1.31 0.48 -13.94
N ALA A 52 -2.18 1.45 -14.22
CA ALA A 52 -2.45 1.91 -15.58
C ALA A 52 -1.19 2.48 -16.24
N LEU A 53 -0.44 3.33 -15.54
CA LEU A 53 0.83 3.87 -16.02
C LEU A 53 1.86 2.76 -16.28
N ARG A 54 1.93 1.75 -15.43
CA ARG A 54 2.80 0.58 -15.62
C ARG A 54 2.40 -0.26 -16.82
N TYR A 55 1.10 -0.36 -17.10
CA TYR A 55 0.61 -1.05 -18.29
C TYR A 55 0.91 -0.27 -19.57
N ILE A 56 0.79 1.05 -19.53
CA ILE A 56 1.01 1.95 -20.68
C ILE A 56 2.51 2.11 -21.01
N HIS A 57 3.35 2.36 -20.01
CA HIS A 57 4.78 2.66 -20.21
C HIS A 57 5.68 1.43 -20.08
N GLY A 58 5.10 0.27 -19.74
CA GLY A 58 5.85 -0.95 -19.48
C GLY A 58 6.52 -0.98 -18.11
N ARG A 59 7.15 -2.13 -17.81
CA ARG A 59 7.89 -2.37 -16.56
C ARG A 59 9.40 -2.30 -16.82
N PRO A 60 10.21 -1.82 -15.86
CA PRO A 60 11.66 -1.90 -15.96
C PRO A 60 12.14 -3.34 -16.24
N SER A 61 13.25 -3.51 -16.98
CA SER A 61 13.75 -4.83 -17.34
C SER A 61 14.11 -5.65 -16.09
N LEU A 62 13.72 -6.93 -16.12
CA LEU A 62 14.00 -7.94 -15.08
C LEU A 62 15.26 -8.76 -15.44
N GLU A 63 16.11 -8.19 -16.28
CA GLU A 63 17.35 -8.81 -16.75
C GLU A 63 18.34 -8.93 -15.58
N GLY A 64 19.03 -10.07 -15.49
CA GLY A 64 19.97 -10.36 -14.41
C GLY A 64 19.36 -10.97 -13.14
N LEU A 65 18.03 -11.07 -13.02
CA LEU A 65 17.37 -11.77 -11.90
C LEU A 65 17.27 -13.28 -12.17
N SER A 66 17.55 -14.09 -11.15
CA SER A 66 17.28 -15.53 -11.22
C SER A 66 15.76 -15.79 -11.36
N PRO A 67 15.34 -16.95 -11.91
CA PRO A 67 13.92 -17.27 -12.06
C PRO A 67 13.14 -17.14 -10.74
N LEU A 68 13.71 -17.60 -9.63
CA LEU A 68 13.09 -17.53 -8.30
C LEU A 68 12.89 -16.08 -7.84
N GLU A 69 13.89 -15.22 -8.03
CA GLU A 69 13.80 -13.79 -7.69
C GLU A 69 12.74 -13.07 -8.53
N ARG A 70 12.63 -13.44 -9.81
CA ARG A 70 11.60 -12.89 -10.69
C ARG A 70 10.20 -13.28 -10.25
N TRP A 71 9.99 -14.55 -9.90
CA TRP A 71 8.70 -15.06 -9.44
C TRP A 71 8.29 -14.43 -8.10
N THR A 72 9.22 -14.38 -7.14
CA THR A 72 8.98 -13.77 -5.83
C THR A 72 8.70 -12.27 -5.95
N ALA A 73 9.51 -11.52 -6.71
CA ALA A 73 9.27 -10.10 -6.94
C ALA A 73 7.91 -9.85 -7.61
N THR A 74 7.56 -10.64 -8.62
CA THR A 74 6.26 -10.50 -9.30
C THR A 74 5.11 -10.84 -8.35
N GLY A 75 5.21 -11.94 -7.61
CA GLY A 75 4.20 -12.37 -6.65
C GLY A 75 3.96 -11.34 -5.54
N VAL A 76 5.02 -10.77 -4.95
CA VAL A 76 4.90 -9.71 -3.94
C VAL A 76 4.22 -8.47 -4.52
N HIS A 77 4.60 -8.01 -5.71
CA HIS A 77 3.95 -6.84 -6.32
C HIS A 77 2.47 -7.09 -6.62
N VAL A 78 2.13 -8.25 -7.17
CA VAL A 78 0.73 -8.62 -7.45
C VAL A 78 -0.08 -8.67 -6.15
N ALA A 79 0.47 -9.28 -5.09
CA ALA A 79 -0.19 -9.34 -3.79
C ALA A 79 -0.39 -7.95 -3.17
N LEU A 80 0.63 -7.08 -3.21
CA LEU A 80 0.52 -5.71 -2.72
C LEU A 80 -0.56 -4.92 -3.45
N TYR A 81 -0.60 -4.96 -4.79
CA TYR A 81 -1.65 -4.30 -5.54
C TYR A 81 -3.03 -4.89 -5.25
N GLY A 82 -3.16 -6.22 -5.25
CA GLY A 82 -4.43 -6.88 -4.92
C GLY A 82 -4.96 -6.45 -3.56
N LEU A 83 -4.10 -6.40 -2.54
CA LEU A 83 -4.48 -5.97 -1.20
C LEU A 83 -4.84 -4.48 -1.13
N LEU A 84 -4.06 -3.60 -1.78
CA LEU A 84 -4.37 -2.17 -1.87
C LEU A 84 -5.70 -1.90 -2.58
N LEU A 85 -6.09 -2.76 -3.53
CA LEU A 85 -7.40 -2.69 -4.16
C LEU A 85 -8.49 -3.25 -3.26
N LEU A 86 -8.31 -4.39 -2.59
CA LEU A 86 -9.36 -5.05 -1.79
C LEU A 86 -9.68 -4.35 -0.46
N LEU A 87 -8.69 -3.72 0.17
CA LEU A 87 -8.84 -3.14 1.51
C LEU A 87 -9.91 -2.05 1.63
N PRO A 88 -9.99 -1.01 0.78
CA PRO A 88 -11.06 -0.01 0.91
C PRO A 88 -12.46 -0.59 0.75
N PHE A 89 -12.63 -1.60 -0.12
CA PHE A 89 -13.94 -2.25 -0.32
C PHE A 89 -14.32 -3.06 0.91
N THR A 90 -13.40 -3.91 1.41
CA THR A 90 -13.67 -4.70 2.63
C THR A 90 -13.90 -3.81 3.86
N GLY A 91 -13.22 -2.66 3.95
CA GLY A 91 -13.45 -1.66 5.01
C GLY A 91 -14.81 -0.98 4.87
N THR A 92 -15.20 -0.59 3.66
CA THR A 92 -16.52 -0.01 3.37
C THR A 92 -17.64 -1.01 3.69
N VAL A 93 -17.48 -2.28 3.30
CA VAL A 93 -18.42 -3.35 3.64
C VAL A 93 -18.51 -3.53 5.16
N ALA A 94 -17.38 -3.59 5.86
CA ALA A 94 -17.34 -3.73 7.31
C ALA A 94 -18.07 -2.58 8.04
N MET A 95 -17.99 -1.36 7.49
CA MET A 95 -18.56 -0.17 8.10
C MET A 95 -20.04 0.02 7.79
N TYR A 96 -20.44 -0.15 6.53
CA TYR A 96 -21.76 0.27 6.06
C TYR A 96 -22.72 -0.88 5.78
N LEU A 97 -22.21 -2.10 5.57
CA LEU A 97 -23.03 -3.25 5.18
C LEU A 97 -23.08 -4.32 6.27
N SER A 98 -21.93 -4.80 6.73
CA SER A 98 -21.86 -5.90 7.69
C SER A 98 -20.57 -5.90 8.49
N PHE A 99 -20.68 -5.64 9.79
CA PHE A 99 -19.55 -5.70 10.73
C PHE A 99 -18.87 -7.08 10.77
N ARG A 100 -19.52 -8.15 10.28
CA ARG A 100 -18.91 -9.48 10.14
C ARG A 100 -17.72 -9.49 9.17
N ALA A 101 -17.58 -8.48 8.30
CA ALA A 101 -16.42 -8.32 7.44
C ALA A 101 -15.22 -7.66 8.14
N ALA A 102 -15.38 -7.11 9.35
CA ALA A 102 -14.30 -6.43 10.08
C ALA A 102 -13.09 -7.33 10.39
N PRO A 103 -13.25 -8.62 10.78
CA PRO A 103 -12.12 -9.53 10.97
C PRO A 103 -11.34 -9.77 9.68
N LEU A 104 -12.05 -9.91 8.55
CA LEU A 104 -11.43 -10.09 7.23
C LEU A 104 -10.63 -8.85 6.85
N HIS A 105 -11.22 -7.65 6.94
CA HIS A 105 -10.51 -6.41 6.65
C HIS A 105 -9.24 -6.29 7.50
N ARG A 106 -9.34 -6.54 8.82
CA ARG A 106 -8.21 -6.49 9.75
C ARG A 106 -7.12 -7.50 9.38
N LEU A 107 -7.48 -8.73 9.03
CA LEU A 107 -6.54 -9.75 8.57
C LEU A 107 -5.80 -9.28 7.31
N LEU A 108 -6.54 -8.77 6.31
CA LEU A 108 -5.96 -8.25 5.08
C LEU A 108 -5.02 -7.06 5.34
N SER A 109 -5.33 -6.18 6.30
CA SER A 109 -4.47 -5.05 6.66
C SER A 109 -3.13 -5.50 7.25
N TRP A 110 -3.16 -6.48 8.15
CA TRP A 110 -1.93 -7.06 8.71
C TRP A 110 -1.11 -7.78 7.65
N THR A 111 -1.76 -8.54 6.76
CA THR A 111 -1.11 -9.17 5.62
C THR A 111 -0.43 -8.14 4.71
N LEU A 112 -1.10 -7.02 4.40
CA LEU A 112 -0.50 -5.93 3.64
C LEU A 112 0.71 -5.34 4.35
N LEU A 113 0.62 -5.09 5.67
CA LEU A 113 1.72 -4.53 6.44
C LEU A 113 2.95 -5.44 6.43
N VAL A 114 2.77 -6.74 6.67
CA VAL A 114 3.85 -7.74 6.62
C VAL A 114 4.47 -7.80 5.23
N LEU A 115 3.65 -7.87 4.17
CA LEU A 115 4.15 -7.90 2.79
C LEU A 115 4.88 -6.61 2.41
N ALA A 116 4.42 -5.45 2.88
CA ALA A 116 5.09 -4.17 2.65
C ALA A 116 6.45 -4.14 3.35
N LEU A 117 6.56 -4.65 4.59
CA LEU A 117 7.84 -4.78 5.29
C LEU A 117 8.78 -5.73 4.57
N VAL A 118 8.30 -6.90 4.14
CA VAL A 118 9.09 -7.87 3.35
C VAL A 118 9.55 -7.24 2.03
N HIS A 119 8.71 -6.47 1.36
CA HIS A 119 9.06 -5.76 0.13
C HIS A 119 10.18 -4.73 0.36
N VAL A 120 10.05 -3.89 1.41
CA VAL A 120 11.08 -2.91 1.77
C VAL A 120 12.38 -3.62 2.16
N ALA A 121 12.32 -4.67 2.97
CA ALA A 121 13.48 -5.46 3.35
C ALA A 121 14.17 -6.09 2.13
N GLY A 122 13.40 -6.62 1.17
CA GLY A 122 13.92 -7.13 -0.09
C GLY A 122 14.63 -6.04 -0.89
N ALA A 123 14.03 -4.86 -1.04
CA ALA A 123 14.65 -3.73 -1.75
C ALA A 123 15.96 -3.27 -1.08
N LEU A 124 16.00 -3.26 0.25
CA LEU A 124 17.22 -2.93 1.01
C LEU A 124 18.29 -4.03 0.89
N TRP A 125 17.90 -5.30 0.94
CA TRP A 125 18.80 -6.43 0.76
C TRP A 125 19.49 -6.38 -0.62
N HIS A 126 18.70 -6.13 -1.66
CA HIS A 126 19.19 -5.90 -3.03
C HIS A 126 20.16 -4.72 -3.11
N HIS A 127 19.84 -3.61 -2.43
CA HIS A 127 20.70 -2.44 -2.39
C HIS A 127 22.04 -2.67 -1.66
N PHE A 128 22.03 -3.29 -0.47
CA PHE A 128 23.22 -3.44 0.35
C PHE A 128 24.09 -4.64 -0.02
N HIS A 129 23.46 -5.79 -0.31
CA HIS A 129 24.17 -7.04 -0.56
C HIS A 129 24.50 -7.23 -2.04
N ARG A 130 23.53 -7.02 -2.93
CA ARG A 130 23.74 -7.13 -4.38
C ARG A 130 24.29 -5.86 -5.03
N ARG A 131 24.25 -4.72 -4.32
CA ARG A 131 24.66 -3.41 -4.84
C ARG A 131 24.02 -3.09 -6.19
N ASP A 132 22.76 -3.50 -6.36
CA ASP A 132 22.02 -3.27 -7.59
C ASP A 132 21.27 -1.92 -7.57
N ASP A 133 20.88 -1.47 -8.75
CA ASP A 133 20.18 -0.20 -8.93
C ASP A 133 18.66 -0.32 -8.70
N ILE A 134 18.15 -1.41 -8.11
CA ILE A 134 16.70 -1.63 -7.99
C ILE A 134 16.04 -0.53 -7.16
N LEU A 135 16.63 -0.19 -6.01
CA LEU A 135 16.15 0.92 -5.18
C LEU A 135 16.25 2.26 -5.92
N ARG A 136 17.32 2.48 -6.68
CA ARG A 136 17.52 3.70 -7.47
C ARG A 136 16.51 3.82 -8.60
N ARG A 137 16.09 2.71 -9.22
CA ARG A 137 15.02 2.68 -10.24
C ARG A 137 13.66 3.07 -9.67
N MET A 138 13.42 2.85 -8.37
CA MET A 138 12.20 3.33 -7.70
C MET A 138 12.26 4.83 -7.36
N LEU A 139 13.46 5.40 -7.22
CA LEU A 139 13.68 6.80 -6.84
C LEU A 139 13.94 7.74 -8.02
N LYS A 140 14.46 7.23 -9.15
CA LYS A 140 14.77 8.05 -10.33
C LYS A 140 13.49 8.50 -11.04
N SER A 141 13.12 9.76 -10.81
CA SER A 141 12.33 10.54 -11.77
C SER A 141 13.15 10.66 -13.06
N HIS A 142 12.60 10.24 -14.19
CA HIS A 142 13.22 10.43 -15.50
C HIS A 142 13.17 11.93 -15.87
N SER A 143 14.03 12.77 -15.29
CA SER A 143 14.33 14.06 -15.88
C SER A 143 15.25 13.82 -17.08
N HIS A 144 14.66 13.60 -18.26
CA HIS A 144 15.34 13.87 -19.51
C HIS A 144 15.64 15.37 -19.55
N ASN A 145 16.77 15.78 -18.96
CA ASN A 145 17.35 17.07 -19.26
C ASN A 145 17.77 17.02 -20.72
N HIS A 146 17.10 17.83 -21.53
CA HIS A 146 17.36 18.09 -22.93
C HIS A 146 18.71 18.84 -23.07
N GLU A 147 19.80 18.25 -22.59
CA GLU A 147 21.15 18.67 -22.95
C GLU A 147 21.55 17.93 -24.21
N ARG A 148 21.10 18.44 -25.37
CA ARG A 148 21.76 18.36 -26.70
C ARG A 148 20.79 18.73 -27.82
N ALA A 149 20.74 20.01 -28.12
CA ALA A 149 20.71 20.60 -29.45
C ALA A 149 21.21 22.04 -29.21
N ILE A 150 22.53 22.23 -29.16
CA ILE A 150 23.35 22.78 -30.27
C ILE A 150 22.69 24.03 -30.85
#